data_AF-A0A9Q0R8Z0-F1
#
_entry.id   AF-A0A9Q0R8Z0-F1
#
_cell.length_a   1.000
_cell.length_b   1.000
_cell.length_c   1.000
_cell.angle_alpha   90.00
_cell.angle_beta   90.00
_cell.angle_gamma   90.00
#
_symmetry.space_group_name_H-M   'P 1'
#
loop_
_entity.id
_entity.type
_entity.pdbx_description
1 polymer ?
#
loop_
_entity_poly.entity_id
_entity_poly.type
_entity_poly.pdbx_seq_one_letter_code
_entity_poly.pdbx_strand_id
1 'polypeptide(L)'
;MSCIFCHIRSISENFFPSLSKLTNFQFSILLMSTVILYSLFSLYSLQRTWGNIINFESKHIIIYSNFPIIMQAIAKFAVQNGSNVTLISKNQTQLIQSKKFLLSYIAHENQIISTFLLDPQNFSQIQKSILDSIKTSGLPFLLFINSEENIDGKFQNQKISDFESQMNSNFFAIVNIIKAILPQMISFGLNKKKRSEKPKIILINSQTNSFTFNDSSSFCASKYAIKGLCDCLRNEFKAFNIDLHLFSTKKLSKFSSDQKIQQSKQESLQKRFIEAEKIWIISKKSYFN
;
A
#
# COMPACT_ATOMS: atom_id res chain seq x y z
N MET A 1 -26.17 11.49 41.42
CA MET A 1 -26.31 10.33 40.51
C MET A 1 -27.76 9.96 40.18
N SER A 2 -28.74 10.27 41.04
CA SER A 2 -30.16 9.93 40.83
C SER A 2 -30.80 10.58 39.59
N CYS A 3 -30.54 11.86 39.30
CA CYS A 3 -31.20 12.55 38.18
C CYS A 3 -30.81 12.03 36.79
N ILE A 4 -29.54 11.68 36.57
CA ILE A 4 -29.06 11.21 35.25
C ILE A 4 -29.60 9.80 34.96
N PHE A 5 -29.62 8.92 35.96
CA PHE A 5 -30.14 7.56 35.82
C PHE A 5 -31.65 7.56 35.49
N CYS A 6 -32.44 8.38 36.20
CA CYS A 6 -33.86 8.54 35.90
C CYS A 6 -34.10 9.12 34.50
N HIS A 7 -33.26 10.07 34.06
CA HIS A 7 -33.41 10.67 32.75
C HIS A 7 -33.07 9.69 31.60
N ILE A 8 -32.00 8.91 31.75
CA ILE A 8 -31.62 7.84 30.80
C ILE A 8 -32.71 6.78 30.74
N ARG A 9 -33.28 6.39 31.89
CA ARG A 9 -34.37 5.41 31.97
C ARG A 9 -35.62 5.91 31.24
N SER A 10 -36.06 7.14 31.51
CA SER A 10 -37.22 7.74 30.85
C SER A 10 -37.04 7.82 29.33
N ILE A 11 -35.85 8.19 28.84
CA ILE A 11 -35.56 8.20 27.41
C ILE A 11 -35.60 6.77 26.84
N SER A 12 -34.99 5.80 27.53
CA SER A 12 -34.94 4.41 27.04
C SER A 12 -36.31 3.73 26.98
N GLU A 13 -37.21 4.04 27.92
CA GLU A 13 -38.58 3.50 27.95
C GLU A 13 -39.43 4.05 26.81
N ASN A 14 -39.19 5.29 26.35
CA ASN A 14 -39.84 5.86 25.18
C ASN A 14 -39.48 5.12 23.88
N PHE A 15 -38.26 4.59 23.78
CA PHE A 15 -37.80 3.83 22.61
C PHE A 15 -38.11 2.33 22.72
N PHE A 16 -38.08 1.76 23.92
CA PHE A 16 -38.32 0.34 24.18
C PHE A 16 -39.27 0.15 25.36
N PRO A 17 -40.60 0.10 25.10
CA PRO A 17 -41.62 0.02 26.15
C PRO A 17 -41.48 -1.21 27.05
N SER A 18 -40.84 -2.29 26.57
CA SER A 18 -40.56 -3.51 27.34
C SER A 18 -39.60 -3.29 28.51
N LEU A 19 -38.76 -2.23 28.48
CA LEU A 19 -37.82 -1.91 29.56
C LEU A 19 -38.52 -1.37 30.82
N SER A 20 -39.75 -0.87 30.70
CA SER A 20 -40.55 -0.39 31.84
C SER A 20 -40.87 -1.48 32.88
N LYS A 21 -40.85 -2.75 32.46
CA LYS A 21 -41.10 -3.92 33.33
C LYS A 21 -39.91 -4.32 34.20
N LEU A 22 -38.73 -3.75 33.98
CA LEU A 22 -37.51 -4.08 34.70
C LEU A 22 -37.42 -3.30 36.02
N THR A 23 -37.02 -3.97 37.09
CA THR A 23 -36.69 -3.28 38.35
C THR A 23 -35.50 -2.34 38.16
N ASN A 24 -35.35 -1.31 39.02
CA ASN A 24 -34.19 -0.41 38.97
C ASN A 24 -32.86 -1.14 39.02
N PHE A 25 -32.80 -2.26 39.74
CA PHE A 25 -31.64 -3.14 39.81
C PHE A 25 -31.37 -3.88 38.50
N GLN A 26 -32.41 -4.40 37.84
CA GLN A 26 -32.27 -5.05 36.53
C GLN A 26 -31.85 -4.07 35.43
N PHE A 27 -32.40 -2.85 35.43
CA PHE A 27 -32.02 -1.80 34.47
C PHE A 27 -30.57 -1.33 34.67
N SER A 28 -30.11 -1.21 35.91
CA SER A 28 -28.71 -0.83 36.18
C SER A 28 -27.72 -1.92 35.75
N ILE A 29 -28.06 -3.20 35.94
CA ILE A 29 -27.26 -4.34 35.42
C ILE A 29 -27.19 -4.30 33.89
N LEU A 30 -28.31 -4.06 33.21
CA LEU A 30 -28.36 -3.96 31.75
C LEU A 30 -27.45 -2.83 31.24
N LEU A 31 -27.54 -1.64 31.84
CA LEU A 31 -26.70 -0.49 31.49
C LEU A 31 -25.21 -0.76 31.75
N MET A 32 -24.87 -1.39 32.87
CA MET A 32 -23.48 -1.74 33.17
C MET A 32 -22.95 -2.79 32.19
N SER A 33 -23.77 -3.77 31.81
CA SER A 33 -23.37 -4.80 30.85
C SER A 33 -23.09 -4.23 29.46
N THR A 34 -23.86 -3.24 28.98
CA THR A 34 -23.61 -2.59 27.69
C THR A 34 -22.38 -1.71 27.72
N VAL A 35 -22.13 -0.99 28.82
CA VAL A 35 -20.89 -0.22 29.00
C VAL A 35 -19.67 -1.13 29.05
N ILE A 36 -19.75 -2.28 29.73
CA ILE A 36 -18.69 -3.28 29.78
C ILE A 36 -18.46 -3.89 28.39
N LEU A 37 -19.53 -4.26 27.67
CA LEU A 37 -19.40 -4.78 26.31
C LEU A 37 -18.78 -3.76 25.35
N TYR A 38 -19.16 -2.49 25.46
CA TYR A 38 -18.57 -1.42 24.67
C TYR A 38 -17.10 -1.16 25.04
N SER A 39 -16.76 -1.19 26.33
CA SER A 39 -15.37 -1.01 26.78
C SER A 39 -14.50 -2.20 26.38
N LEU A 40 -15.00 -3.43 26.47
CA LEU A 40 -14.33 -4.63 25.96
C LEU A 40 -14.18 -4.60 24.44
N PHE A 41 -15.20 -4.16 23.70
CA PHE A 41 -15.11 -3.97 22.24
C PHE A 41 -14.10 -2.88 21.89
N SER A 42 -14.08 -1.77 22.62
CA SER A 42 -13.11 -0.69 22.48
C SER A 42 -11.70 -1.18 22.78
N LEU A 43 -11.48 -1.89 23.90
CA LEU A 43 -10.19 -2.48 24.26
C LEU A 43 -9.73 -3.54 23.26
N TYR A 44 -10.64 -4.40 22.78
CA TYR A 44 -10.37 -5.37 21.73
C TYR A 44 -10.00 -4.66 20.40
N SER A 45 -10.69 -3.58 20.06
CA SER A 45 -10.38 -2.76 18.89
C SER A 45 -9.01 -2.08 19.05
N LEU A 46 -8.68 -1.58 20.25
CA LEU A 46 -7.40 -0.97 20.59
C LEU A 46 -6.25 -1.98 20.56
N GLN A 47 -6.43 -3.17 21.16
CA GLN A 47 -5.46 -4.27 21.06
C GLN A 47 -5.27 -4.73 19.62
N ARG A 48 -6.32 -4.72 18.79
CA ARG A 48 -6.23 -4.99 17.35
C ARG A 48 -5.50 -3.87 16.58
N THR A 49 -5.54 -2.62 17.04
CA THR A 49 -4.74 -1.51 16.47
C THR A 49 -3.28 -1.53 16.88
N TRP A 50 -2.91 -2.27 17.94
CA TRP A 50 -1.51 -2.46 18.35
C TRP A 50 -0.87 -3.57 17.50
N GLY A 51 -0.83 -3.34 16.18
CA GLY A 51 -0.09 -4.19 15.26
C GLY A 51 1.41 -4.00 15.45
N ASN A 52 2.15 -5.10 15.56
CA ASN A 52 3.61 -5.09 15.66
C ASN A 52 4.26 -4.27 14.53
N ILE A 53 5.28 -3.49 14.90
CA ILE A 53 6.14 -2.76 13.98
C ILE A 53 6.76 -3.78 13.00
N ILE A 54 6.77 -3.45 11.71
CA ILE A 54 7.43 -4.33 10.72
C ILE A 54 8.93 -4.21 10.94
N ASN A 55 9.59 -5.34 11.19
CA ASN A 55 11.05 -5.37 11.18
C ASN A 55 11.55 -5.50 9.73
N PHE A 56 12.36 -4.53 9.31
CA PHE A 56 12.99 -4.45 7.98
C PHE A 56 14.37 -5.11 7.94
N GLU A 57 14.96 -5.36 9.10
CA GLU A 57 16.32 -5.88 9.21
C GLU A 57 16.46 -7.25 8.55
N SER A 58 17.47 -7.36 7.68
CA SER A 58 17.78 -8.59 6.91
C SER A 58 16.60 -9.13 6.08
N LYS A 59 15.60 -8.29 5.76
CA LYS A 59 14.49 -8.65 4.87
C LYS A 59 14.80 -8.28 3.43
N HIS A 60 14.31 -9.09 2.49
CA HIS A 60 14.37 -8.77 1.07
C HIS A 60 13.16 -7.95 0.65
N ILE A 61 13.40 -6.81 0.00
CA ILE A 61 12.38 -5.90 -0.53
C ILE A 61 12.61 -5.73 -2.03
N ILE A 62 11.57 -6.00 -2.81
CA ILE A 62 11.59 -5.82 -4.26
C ILE A 62 10.79 -4.57 -4.60
N ILE A 63 11.32 -3.73 -5.48
CA ILE A 63 10.68 -2.49 -5.93
C ILE A 63 10.68 -2.45 -7.45
N TYR A 64 9.50 -2.59 -8.06
CA TYR A 64 9.29 -2.30 -9.47
C TYR A 64 8.77 -0.87 -9.65
N SER A 65 9.54 -0.01 -10.33
CA SER A 65 9.13 1.36 -10.62
C SER A 65 10.04 2.07 -11.62
N ASN A 66 9.57 3.18 -12.20
CA ASN A 66 10.41 4.23 -12.80
C ASN A 66 11.04 5.19 -11.76
N PHE A 67 11.24 4.70 -10.53
CA PHE A 67 11.80 5.42 -9.37
C PHE A 67 11.47 6.92 -9.24
N PRO A 68 10.18 7.33 -9.17
CA PRO A 68 9.84 8.67 -8.72
C PRO A 68 10.29 8.86 -7.27
N ILE A 69 10.28 10.11 -6.79
CA ILE A 69 10.77 10.51 -5.46
C ILE A 69 10.24 9.59 -4.35
N ILE A 70 8.95 9.26 -4.39
CA ILE A 70 8.31 8.36 -3.43
C ILE A 70 8.98 6.98 -3.39
N MET A 71 9.25 6.38 -4.55
CA MET A 71 9.84 5.05 -4.61
C MET A 71 11.32 5.06 -4.26
N GLN A 72 12.06 6.10 -4.61
CA GLN A 72 13.47 6.26 -4.22
C GLN A 72 13.61 6.31 -2.71
N ALA A 73 12.69 6.98 -2.04
CA ALA A 73 12.79 7.20 -0.63
C ALA A 73 12.19 6.03 0.18
N ILE A 74 11.19 5.29 -0.34
CA ILE A 74 10.86 3.94 0.17
C ILE A 74 12.10 3.03 0.11
N ALA A 75 12.81 3.03 -1.03
CA ALA A 75 14.02 2.22 -1.19
C ALA A 75 15.12 2.64 -0.20
N LYS A 76 15.33 3.95 -0.02
CA LYS A 76 16.28 4.48 0.97
C LYS A 76 15.93 4.04 2.38
N PHE A 77 14.67 4.18 2.79
CA PHE A 77 14.22 3.76 4.12
C PHE A 77 14.48 2.26 4.34
N ALA A 78 14.17 1.42 3.35
CA ALA A 78 14.47 -0.01 3.42
C ALA A 78 15.97 -0.29 3.62
N VAL A 79 16.84 0.36 2.83
CA VAL A 79 18.30 0.20 2.95
C VAL A 79 18.81 0.70 4.31
N GLN A 80 18.36 1.86 4.78
CA GLN A 80 18.77 2.42 6.09
C GLN A 80 18.36 1.54 7.27
N ASN A 81 17.32 0.72 7.11
CA ASN A 81 16.83 -0.20 8.13
C ASN A 81 17.31 -1.65 7.90
N GLY A 82 18.43 -1.86 7.20
CA GLY A 82 19.09 -3.15 7.13
C GLY A 82 18.49 -4.14 6.11
N SER A 83 17.59 -3.71 5.22
CA SER A 83 17.01 -4.60 4.20
C SER A 83 17.96 -4.84 3.01
N ASN A 84 17.83 -6.00 2.38
CA ASN A 84 18.31 -6.25 1.02
C ASN A 84 17.28 -5.69 0.04
N VAL A 85 17.72 -4.92 -0.96
CA VAL A 85 16.82 -4.23 -1.88
C VAL A 85 17.12 -4.62 -3.32
N THR A 86 16.09 -5.09 -4.02
CA THR A 86 16.13 -5.35 -5.46
C THR A 86 15.31 -4.31 -6.18
N LEU A 87 15.96 -3.54 -7.05
CA LEU A 87 15.36 -2.53 -7.90
C LEU A 87 15.06 -3.13 -9.28
N ILE A 88 13.84 -2.98 -9.76
CA ILE A 88 13.41 -3.47 -11.06
C ILE A 88 12.78 -2.31 -11.85
N SER A 89 13.19 -2.14 -13.11
CA SER A 89 12.62 -1.13 -14.01
C SER A 89 12.89 -1.48 -15.46
N LYS A 90 12.12 -0.89 -16.38
CA LYS A 90 12.40 -0.90 -17.81
C LYS A 90 13.44 0.14 -18.24
N ASN A 91 13.78 1.10 -17.37
CA ASN A 91 14.74 2.16 -17.67
C ASN A 91 16.09 1.92 -16.98
N GLN A 92 17.10 1.55 -17.77
CA GLN A 92 18.45 1.27 -17.28
C GLN A 92 19.11 2.49 -16.60
N THR A 93 18.90 3.69 -17.13
CA THR A 93 19.51 4.92 -16.56
C THR A 93 18.99 5.21 -15.15
N GLN A 94 17.68 5.04 -14.93
CA GLN A 94 17.07 5.23 -13.62
C GLN A 94 17.51 4.16 -12.61
N LEU A 95 17.73 2.92 -13.05
CA LEU A 95 18.28 1.86 -12.20
C LEU A 95 19.68 2.21 -11.70
N ILE A 96 20.56 2.63 -12.60
CA ILE A 96 21.94 3.00 -12.27
C ILE A 96 21.97 4.19 -11.31
N GLN A 97 21.19 5.23 -11.60
CA GLN A 97 21.09 6.42 -10.75
C GLN A 97 20.53 6.08 -9.36
N SER A 98 19.45 5.29 -9.31
CA SER A 98 18.82 4.91 -8.04
C SER A 98 19.74 4.02 -7.22
N LYS A 99 20.42 3.04 -7.84
CA LYS A 99 21.41 2.22 -7.15
C LYS A 99 22.54 3.06 -6.57
N LYS A 100 23.13 3.96 -7.37
CA LYS A 100 24.19 4.86 -6.92
C LYS A 100 23.75 5.74 -5.74
N PHE A 101 22.52 6.25 -5.78
CA PHE A 101 21.92 7.01 -4.69
C PHE A 101 21.76 6.19 -3.40
N LEU A 102 21.37 4.91 -3.51
CA LEU A 102 21.13 4.06 -2.33
C LEU A 102 22.41 3.55 -1.66
N LEU A 103 23.51 3.44 -2.39
CA LEU A 103 24.79 2.96 -1.84
C LEU A 103 25.31 3.82 -0.67
N SER A 104 24.94 5.11 -0.60
CA SER A 104 25.35 6.00 0.50
C SER A 104 24.56 5.82 1.79
N TYR A 105 23.55 4.94 1.80
CA TYR A 105 22.63 4.74 2.91
C TYR A 105 22.67 3.32 3.49
N ILE A 106 23.62 2.50 3.06
CA ILE A 106 23.85 1.15 3.57
C ILE A 106 24.12 1.22 5.09
N ALA A 107 23.35 0.43 5.84
CA ALA A 107 23.45 0.26 7.29
C ALA A 107 24.46 -0.85 7.68
N HIS A 108 24.61 -1.90 6.86
CA HIS A 108 25.53 -3.02 7.11
C HIS A 108 26.28 -3.41 5.84
N GLU A 109 27.55 -3.79 5.98
CA GLU A 109 28.41 -4.17 4.84
C GLU A 109 27.86 -5.35 4.01
N ASN A 110 27.07 -6.23 4.63
CA ASN A 110 26.52 -7.42 3.98
C ASN A 110 25.20 -7.18 3.24
N GLN A 111 24.68 -5.94 3.20
CA GLN A 111 23.44 -5.64 2.50
C GLN A 111 23.60 -5.73 0.99
N ILE A 112 22.61 -6.35 0.35
CA ILE A 112 22.60 -6.54 -1.09
C ILE A 112 21.67 -5.53 -1.73
N ILE A 113 22.22 -4.70 -2.63
CA ILE A 113 21.44 -3.83 -3.52
C ILE A 113 21.62 -4.31 -4.95
N SER A 114 20.59 -4.99 -5.48
CA SER A 114 20.60 -5.55 -6.82
C SER A 114 19.68 -4.75 -7.77
N THR A 115 19.95 -4.84 -9.07
CA THR A 115 19.19 -4.14 -10.11
C THR A 115 18.91 -5.07 -11.27
N PHE A 116 17.67 -5.13 -11.74
CA PHE A 116 17.28 -5.90 -12.92
C PHE A 116 16.54 -5.02 -13.93
N LEU A 117 17.02 -5.05 -15.17
CA LEU A 117 16.35 -4.44 -16.31
C LEU A 117 15.27 -5.39 -16.82
N LEU A 118 14.05 -4.91 -16.92
CA LEU A 118 12.88 -5.75 -17.18
C LEU A 118 11.82 -4.97 -17.94
N ASP A 119 11.36 -5.56 -19.04
CA ASP A 119 10.15 -5.11 -19.73
C ASP A 119 8.93 -5.80 -19.08
N PRO A 120 7.96 -5.04 -18.52
CA PRO A 120 6.74 -5.61 -17.94
C PRO A 120 5.88 -6.39 -18.94
N GLN A 121 6.12 -6.27 -20.24
CA GLN A 121 5.39 -7.02 -21.27
C GLN A 121 6.00 -8.42 -21.51
N ASN A 122 7.25 -8.66 -21.13
CA ASN A 122 7.92 -9.95 -21.33
C ASN A 122 7.84 -10.84 -20.09
N PHE A 123 6.75 -11.60 -19.96
CA PHE A 123 6.51 -12.44 -18.78
C PHE A 123 7.65 -13.42 -18.45
N SER A 124 8.29 -14.02 -19.46
CA SER A 124 9.41 -14.95 -19.26
C SER A 124 10.62 -14.27 -18.63
N GLN A 125 10.95 -13.07 -19.10
CA GLN A 125 12.01 -12.25 -18.52
C GLN A 125 11.67 -11.87 -17.07
N ILE A 126 10.41 -11.52 -16.79
CA ILE A 126 9.95 -11.19 -15.44
C ILE A 126 10.17 -12.35 -14.48
N GLN A 127 9.73 -13.54 -14.86
CA GLN A 127 9.88 -14.73 -14.05
C GLN A 127 11.35 -15.03 -13.77
N LYS A 128 12.22 -14.93 -14.78
CA LYS A 128 13.66 -15.13 -14.61
C LYS A 128 14.29 -14.11 -13.66
N SER A 129 14.04 -12.82 -13.86
CA SER A 129 14.61 -11.76 -13.01
C SER A 129 14.16 -11.87 -11.55
N ILE A 130 12.89 -12.24 -11.31
CA ILE A 130 12.38 -12.46 -9.97
C ILE A 130 13.08 -13.66 -9.32
N LEU A 131 13.21 -14.79 -10.02
CA LEU A 131 13.91 -15.96 -9.50
C LEU A 131 15.38 -15.67 -9.20
N ASP A 132 16.07 -14.94 -10.07
CA ASP A 132 17.46 -14.57 -9.86
C ASP A 132 17.59 -13.61 -8.66
N SER A 133 16.67 -12.65 -8.48
CA SER A 133 16.65 -11.80 -7.28
C SER A 133 16.44 -12.59 -5.99
N ILE A 134 15.63 -13.66 -6.05
CA ILE A 134 15.36 -14.53 -4.89
C ILE A 134 16.59 -15.37 -4.54
N LYS A 135 17.32 -15.86 -5.55
CA LYS A 135 18.60 -16.57 -5.32
C LYS A 135 19.63 -15.66 -4.65
N THR A 136 19.68 -14.38 -5.04
CA THR A 136 20.66 -13.44 -4.49
C THR A 136 20.29 -12.96 -3.09
N SER A 137 19.03 -12.60 -2.86
CA SER A 137 18.61 -11.84 -1.66
C SER A 137 17.63 -12.58 -0.76
N GLY A 138 17.18 -13.77 -1.14
CA GLY A 138 16.18 -14.58 -0.41
C GLY A 138 14.74 -14.29 -0.82
N LEU A 139 13.78 -14.93 -0.14
CA LEU A 139 12.34 -14.72 -0.42
C LEU A 139 11.89 -13.28 -0.09
N PRO A 140 11.12 -12.64 -0.98
CA PRO A 140 10.72 -11.25 -0.81
C PRO A 140 9.68 -11.11 0.30
N PHE A 141 9.99 -10.27 1.26
CA PHE A 141 9.08 -9.92 2.35
C PHE A 141 8.12 -8.79 1.96
N LEU A 142 8.60 -7.81 1.20
CA LEU A 142 7.77 -6.76 0.62
C LEU A 142 8.03 -6.65 -0.87
N LEU A 143 6.94 -6.51 -1.63
CA LEU A 143 6.97 -6.13 -3.04
C LEU A 143 6.23 -4.81 -3.21
N PHE A 144 6.92 -3.79 -3.70
CA PHE A 144 6.31 -2.55 -4.15
C PHE A 144 6.21 -2.54 -5.67
N ILE A 145 5.03 -2.26 -6.20
CA ILE A 145 4.81 -2.12 -7.63
C ILE A 145 4.22 -0.74 -7.90
N ASN A 146 4.93 0.06 -8.69
CA ASN A 146 4.47 1.37 -9.13
C ASN A 146 4.59 1.45 -10.66
N SER A 147 3.47 1.65 -11.34
CA SER A 147 3.45 1.93 -12.78
C SER A 147 2.53 3.13 -13.05
N GLU A 148 3.11 4.24 -13.48
CA GLU A 148 2.43 5.53 -13.63
C GLU A 148 2.82 6.21 -14.94
N GLU A 149 2.47 5.60 -16.07
CA GLU A 149 2.58 6.26 -17.37
C GLU A 149 1.24 6.92 -17.70
N ASN A 150 1.27 8.18 -18.11
CA ASN A 150 0.05 8.94 -18.38
C ASN A 150 0.11 9.56 -19.78
N ILE A 151 -0.94 9.31 -20.56
CA ILE A 151 -1.19 9.96 -21.84
C ILE A 151 -2.47 10.79 -21.63
N ASP A 152 -2.30 12.10 -21.53
CA ASP A 152 -3.44 13.02 -21.42
C ASP A 152 -3.94 13.45 -22.80
N GLY A 153 -5.24 13.61 -22.93
CA GLY A 153 -5.92 14.10 -24.12
C GLY A 153 -7.43 14.04 -23.95
N LYS A 154 -8.14 14.97 -24.60
CA LYS A 154 -9.61 14.91 -24.71
C LYS A 154 -10.02 13.55 -25.26
N PHE A 155 -11.10 12.96 -24.74
CA PHE A 155 -11.57 11.63 -25.15
C PHE A 155 -11.65 11.47 -26.67
N GLN A 156 -12.26 12.46 -27.36
CA GLN A 156 -12.40 12.47 -28.82
C GLN A 156 -11.07 12.51 -29.61
N ASN A 157 -9.98 12.91 -28.95
CA ASN A 157 -8.64 13.03 -29.56
C ASN A 157 -7.73 11.86 -29.17
N GLN A 158 -8.08 11.07 -28.14
CA GLN A 158 -7.31 9.90 -27.75
C GLN A 158 -7.57 8.77 -28.73
N LYS A 159 -6.49 8.15 -29.22
CA LYS A 159 -6.59 6.99 -30.11
C LYS A 159 -6.87 5.74 -29.28
N ILE A 160 -7.44 4.72 -29.91
CA ILE A 160 -7.62 3.40 -29.28
C ILE A 160 -6.27 2.85 -28.79
N SER A 161 -5.20 3.06 -29.57
CA SER A 161 -3.84 2.70 -29.19
C SER A 161 -3.35 3.35 -27.89
N ASP A 162 -3.87 4.54 -27.53
CA ASP A 162 -3.52 5.19 -26.27
C ASP A 162 -4.15 4.43 -25.09
N PHE A 163 -5.37 3.91 -25.23
CA PHE A 163 -6.01 3.08 -24.22
C PHE A 163 -5.30 1.74 -24.06
N GLU A 164 -4.95 1.09 -25.15
CA GLU A 164 -4.19 -0.17 -25.15
C GLU A 164 -2.83 0.02 -24.48
N SER A 165 -2.09 1.07 -24.88
CA SER A 165 -0.79 1.41 -24.31
C SER A 165 -0.88 1.66 -22.80
N GLN A 166 -1.86 2.46 -22.36
CA GLN A 166 -2.12 2.73 -20.94
C GLN A 166 -2.47 1.47 -20.15
N MET A 167 -3.28 0.58 -20.71
CA MET A 167 -3.63 -0.69 -20.07
C MET A 167 -2.41 -1.63 -19.99
N ASN A 168 -1.63 -1.70 -21.06
CA ASN A 168 -0.42 -2.53 -21.14
C ASN A 168 0.65 -2.07 -20.13
N SER A 169 0.94 -0.77 -20.09
CA SER A 169 2.00 -0.23 -19.24
C SER A 169 1.60 -0.15 -17.76
N ASN A 170 0.34 0.18 -17.45
CA ASN A 170 -0.09 0.35 -16.06
C ASN A 170 -0.69 -0.93 -15.47
N PHE A 171 -1.70 -1.51 -16.12
CA PHE A 171 -2.46 -2.63 -15.57
C PHE A 171 -1.77 -3.98 -15.80
N PHE A 172 -1.49 -4.34 -17.06
CA PHE A 172 -0.90 -5.65 -17.37
C PHE A 172 0.50 -5.80 -16.81
N ALA A 173 1.28 -4.71 -16.71
CA ALA A 173 2.55 -4.72 -15.99
C ALA A 173 2.40 -5.24 -14.55
N ILE A 174 1.41 -4.73 -13.80
CA ILE A 174 1.14 -5.17 -12.43
C ILE A 174 0.69 -6.64 -12.42
N VAL A 175 -0.22 -7.02 -13.32
CA VAL A 175 -0.70 -8.40 -13.42
C VAL A 175 0.46 -9.37 -13.66
N ASN A 176 1.34 -9.05 -14.61
CA ASN A 176 2.48 -9.89 -14.98
C ASN A 176 3.46 -10.04 -13.82
N ILE A 177 3.79 -8.95 -13.12
CA ILE A 177 4.69 -8.99 -11.96
C ILE A 177 4.09 -9.80 -10.80
N ILE A 178 2.81 -9.56 -10.47
CA ILE A 178 2.13 -10.32 -9.42
C ILE A 178 2.12 -11.81 -9.79
N LYS A 179 1.70 -12.16 -11.01
CA LYS A 179 1.66 -13.56 -11.46
C LYS A 179 3.03 -14.23 -11.39
N ALA A 180 4.09 -13.53 -11.78
CA ALA A 180 5.43 -14.08 -11.79
C ALA A 180 6.00 -14.34 -10.38
N ILE A 181 5.67 -13.49 -9.40
CA ILE A 181 6.15 -13.65 -8.02
C ILE A 181 5.28 -14.56 -7.15
N LEU A 182 4.00 -14.69 -7.49
CA LEU A 182 2.97 -15.26 -6.62
C LEU A 182 3.32 -16.66 -6.09
N PRO A 183 3.84 -17.62 -6.90
CA PRO A 183 4.16 -18.95 -6.38
C PRO A 183 5.15 -18.92 -5.20
N GLN A 184 6.15 -18.04 -5.28
CA GLN A 184 7.16 -17.88 -4.24
C GLN A 184 6.58 -17.21 -2.99
N MET A 185 5.69 -16.22 -3.16
CA MET A 185 5.01 -15.57 -2.04
C MET A 185 3.99 -16.48 -1.35
N ILE A 186 3.30 -17.36 -2.09
CA ILE A 186 2.39 -18.37 -1.50
C ILE A 186 3.19 -19.34 -0.63
N SER A 187 4.28 -19.91 -1.17
CA SER A 187 5.17 -20.78 -0.40
C SER A 187 5.66 -20.08 0.88
N PHE A 188 6.07 -18.81 0.77
CA PHE A 188 6.51 -18.05 1.93
C PHE A 188 5.39 -17.80 2.94
N GLY A 189 4.19 -17.40 2.48
CA GLY A 189 3.04 -17.08 3.32
C GLY A 189 2.52 -18.28 4.11
N LEU A 190 2.39 -19.45 3.45
CA LEU A 190 1.92 -20.69 4.08
C LEU A 190 2.88 -21.19 5.18
N ASN A 191 4.18 -20.92 5.04
CA ASN A 191 5.20 -21.29 6.02
C ASN A 191 5.28 -20.35 7.24
N LYS A 192 4.56 -19.22 7.24
CA LYS A 192 4.62 -18.21 8.31
C LYS A 192 3.34 -18.17 9.14
N LYS A 193 3.44 -18.52 10.43
CA LYS A 193 2.29 -18.49 11.35
C LYS A 193 2.02 -17.11 11.95
N LYS A 194 3.04 -16.25 12.07
CA LYS A 194 2.91 -14.92 12.69
C LYS A 194 2.47 -13.87 11.70
N ARG A 195 1.47 -13.05 12.08
CA ARG A 195 0.95 -11.96 11.25
C ARG A 195 2.00 -10.89 10.90
N SER A 196 2.95 -10.65 11.80
CA SER A 196 4.05 -9.69 11.58
C SER A 196 5.04 -10.14 10.50
N GLU A 197 5.07 -11.42 10.14
CA GLU A 197 6.04 -12.01 9.22
C GLU A 197 5.44 -12.39 7.87
N LYS A 198 4.19 -12.02 7.61
CA LYS A 198 3.53 -12.29 6.33
C LYS A 198 4.16 -11.47 5.20
N PRO A 199 4.38 -12.09 4.02
CA PRO A 199 4.73 -11.35 2.81
C PRO A 199 3.64 -10.35 2.45
N LYS A 200 4.05 -9.19 1.94
CA LYS A 200 3.09 -8.15 1.50
C LYS A 200 3.40 -7.63 0.12
N ILE A 201 2.34 -7.36 -0.63
CA ILE A 201 2.36 -6.70 -1.93
C ILE A 201 1.70 -5.33 -1.77
N ILE A 202 2.40 -4.28 -2.17
CA ILE A 202 1.95 -2.90 -2.07
C ILE A 202 1.91 -2.31 -3.48
N LEU A 203 0.69 -2.06 -3.96
CA LEU A 203 0.45 -1.40 -5.23
C LEU A 203 0.39 0.10 -4.99
N ILE A 204 1.34 0.83 -5.56
CA ILE A 204 1.33 2.29 -5.57
C ILE A 204 0.48 2.74 -6.76
N ASN A 205 -0.57 3.48 -6.43
CA ASN A 205 -1.58 3.97 -7.36
C ASN A 205 -1.79 5.47 -7.12
N SER A 206 -2.61 6.10 -7.95
CA SER A 206 -3.02 7.49 -7.79
C SER A 206 -4.46 7.58 -7.28
N GLN A 207 -4.84 8.72 -6.69
CA GLN A 207 -6.22 9.06 -6.35
C GLN A 207 -7.18 9.00 -7.54
N THR A 208 -6.66 8.91 -8.76
CA THR A 208 -7.44 8.64 -9.96
C THR A 208 -8.17 7.30 -9.97
N ASN A 209 -8.02 6.48 -8.93
CA ASN A 209 -8.82 5.28 -8.69
C ASN A 209 -10.18 5.52 -7.99
N SER A 210 -10.43 6.76 -7.55
CA SER A 210 -11.66 7.14 -6.84
C SER A 210 -12.28 8.43 -7.36
N PHE A 211 -11.50 9.28 -8.04
CA PHE A 211 -11.99 10.48 -8.73
C PHE A 211 -11.33 10.59 -10.10
N THR A 212 -12.09 10.89 -11.14
CA THR A 212 -11.55 11.04 -12.50
C THR A 212 -11.30 12.49 -12.86
N PHE A 213 -10.38 12.74 -13.78
CA PHE A 213 -10.12 14.07 -14.32
C PHE A 213 -10.43 14.11 -15.81
N ASN A 214 -10.87 15.27 -16.29
CA ASN A 214 -11.00 15.54 -17.72
C ASN A 214 -9.65 15.33 -18.42
N ASP A 215 -9.70 15.01 -19.71
CA ASP A 215 -8.53 14.81 -20.56
C ASP A 215 -7.57 13.70 -20.12
N SER A 216 -8.04 12.71 -19.35
CA SER A 216 -7.20 11.59 -18.88
C SER A 216 -7.96 10.27 -18.83
N SER A 217 -8.87 10.05 -19.79
CA SER A 217 -9.83 8.94 -19.74
C SER A 217 -9.15 7.56 -19.78
N SER A 218 -8.20 7.35 -20.68
CA SER A 218 -7.40 6.13 -20.78
C SER A 218 -6.59 5.83 -19.51
N PHE A 219 -5.94 6.86 -18.96
CA PHE A 219 -5.20 6.77 -17.70
C PHE A 219 -6.12 6.43 -16.53
N CYS A 220 -7.21 7.19 -16.34
CA CYS A 220 -8.16 6.96 -15.26
C CYS A 220 -8.76 5.55 -15.33
N ALA A 221 -9.14 5.08 -16.53
CA ALA A 221 -9.64 3.71 -16.74
C ALA A 221 -8.62 2.66 -16.26
N SER A 222 -7.34 2.78 -16.64
CA SER A 222 -6.29 1.85 -16.18
C SER A 222 -6.11 1.88 -14.65
N LYS A 223 -6.26 3.04 -14.02
CA LYS A 223 -6.07 3.22 -12.56
C LYS A 223 -7.24 2.69 -11.74
N TYR A 224 -8.46 2.76 -12.27
CA TYR A 224 -9.64 2.09 -11.73
C TYR A 224 -9.53 0.56 -11.87
N ALA A 225 -9.04 0.05 -13.01
CA ALA A 225 -8.83 -1.38 -13.20
C ALA A 225 -7.88 -1.98 -12.14
N ILE A 226 -6.81 -1.26 -11.79
CA ILE A 226 -5.89 -1.66 -10.71
C ILE A 226 -6.59 -1.77 -9.35
N LYS A 227 -7.55 -0.88 -9.06
CA LYS A 227 -8.33 -0.93 -7.82
C LYS A 227 -9.23 -2.18 -7.78
N GLY A 228 -9.95 -2.45 -8.86
CA GLY A 228 -10.77 -3.66 -8.98
C GLY A 228 -9.94 -4.94 -8.83
N LEU A 229 -8.78 -5.01 -9.49
CA LEU A 229 -7.82 -6.10 -9.33
C LEU A 229 -7.37 -6.25 -7.86
N CYS A 230 -7.01 -5.13 -7.22
CA CYS A 230 -6.53 -5.13 -5.85
C CYS A 230 -7.58 -5.65 -4.86
N ASP A 231 -8.83 -5.22 -5.00
CA ASP A 231 -9.91 -5.64 -4.10
C ASP A 231 -10.25 -7.13 -4.27
N CYS A 232 -10.19 -7.66 -5.50
CA CYS A 232 -10.34 -9.08 -5.77
C CYS A 232 -9.19 -9.89 -5.16
N LEU A 233 -7.94 -9.57 -5.53
CA LEU A 233 -6.75 -10.30 -5.09
C LEU A 233 -6.56 -10.23 -3.57
N ARG A 234 -6.96 -9.14 -2.91
CA ARG A 234 -6.90 -9.03 -1.45
C ARG A 234 -7.74 -10.09 -0.77
N ASN A 235 -8.86 -10.50 -1.36
CA ASN A 235 -9.69 -11.56 -0.80
C ASN A 235 -9.12 -12.95 -1.09
N GLU A 236 -8.65 -13.18 -2.32
CA GLU A 236 -8.00 -14.44 -2.70
C GLU A 236 -6.73 -14.72 -1.87
N PHE A 237 -5.87 -13.71 -1.69
CA PHE A 237 -4.56 -13.86 -1.07
C PHE A 237 -4.60 -14.09 0.45
N LYS A 238 -5.74 -13.82 1.10
CA LYS A 238 -5.96 -14.14 2.52
C LYS A 238 -5.76 -15.62 2.80
N ALA A 239 -6.23 -16.50 1.91
CA ALA A 239 -6.08 -17.95 2.05
C ALA A 239 -4.61 -18.39 2.04
N PHE A 240 -3.75 -17.65 1.34
CA PHE A 240 -2.31 -17.90 1.25
C PHE A 240 -1.48 -17.12 2.27
N ASN A 241 -2.15 -16.41 3.19
CA ASN A 241 -1.49 -15.63 4.23
C ASN A 241 -0.57 -14.51 3.68
N ILE A 242 -0.95 -13.93 2.53
CA ILE A 242 -0.29 -12.79 1.89
C ILE A 242 -1.17 -11.56 2.07
N ASP A 243 -0.58 -10.43 2.48
CA ASP A 243 -1.30 -9.16 2.55
C ASP A 243 -1.12 -8.36 1.25
N LEU A 244 -2.22 -7.85 0.67
CA LEU A 244 -2.18 -7.00 -0.52
C LEU A 244 -2.86 -5.65 -0.26
N HIS A 245 -2.12 -4.58 -0.55
CA HIS A 245 -2.49 -3.21 -0.20
C HIS A 245 -2.45 -2.28 -1.43
N LEU A 246 -3.41 -1.36 -1.49
CA LEU A 246 -3.42 -0.27 -2.46
C LEU A 246 -3.07 1.02 -1.73
N PHE A 247 -1.99 1.67 -2.14
CA PHE A 247 -1.62 2.99 -1.64
C PHE A 247 -1.90 4.04 -2.71
N SER A 248 -2.70 5.06 -2.38
CA SER A 248 -3.13 6.06 -3.36
C SER A 248 -2.44 7.40 -3.10
N THR A 249 -1.60 7.82 -4.04
CA THR A 249 -0.92 9.12 -4.02
C THR A 249 -1.85 10.20 -4.58
N LYS A 250 -1.78 11.43 -4.05
CA LYS A 250 -2.45 12.58 -4.68
C LYS A 250 -1.80 12.81 -6.05
N LYS A 251 -2.61 12.86 -7.12
CA LYS A 251 -2.13 13.35 -8.42
C LYS A 251 -1.62 14.78 -8.17
N LEU A 252 -0.30 14.97 -8.24
CA LEU A 252 0.24 16.32 -8.34
C LEU A 252 -0.26 16.82 -9.69
N SER A 253 -1.23 17.73 -9.68
CA SER A 253 -1.70 18.41 -10.87
C SER A 253 -0.47 18.88 -11.66
N LYS A 254 -0.50 18.71 -12.99
CA LYS A 254 0.54 19.18 -13.90
C LYS A 254 0.98 20.57 -13.45
N PHE A 255 2.19 20.64 -12.93
CA PHE A 255 2.79 21.93 -12.70
C PHE A 255 3.22 22.50 -14.03
N SER A 256 2.90 23.77 -14.20
CA SER A 256 3.40 24.65 -15.23
C SER A 256 4.90 24.44 -15.50
N SER A 257 5.27 24.70 -16.75
CA SER A 257 6.55 24.49 -17.42
C SER A 257 7.74 25.31 -16.87
N ASP A 258 7.86 25.47 -15.55
CA ASP A 258 8.93 26.26 -14.94
C ASP A 258 9.92 25.36 -14.17
N GLN A 259 11.13 25.22 -14.71
CA GLN A 259 12.20 24.38 -14.14
C GLN A 259 12.66 24.81 -12.74
N LYS A 260 12.60 26.11 -12.40
CA LYS A 260 12.89 26.62 -11.04
C LYS A 260 11.84 26.19 -10.00
N ILE A 261 10.60 25.99 -10.44
CA ILE A 261 9.52 25.47 -9.60
C ILE A 261 9.72 23.96 -9.37
N GLN A 262 10.33 23.23 -10.29
CA GLN A 262 10.62 21.79 -10.12
C GLN A 262 11.63 21.50 -9.01
N GLN A 263 12.65 22.33 -8.83
CA GLN A 263 13.70 22.13 -7.82
C GLN A 263 13.21 22.42 -6.39
N SER A 264 12.51 23.55 -6.19
CA SER A 264 11.86 23.88 -4.91
C SER A 264 10.74 22.88 -4.56
N LYS A 265 10.09 22.31 -5.59
CA LYS A 265 9.13 21.24 -5.39
C LYS A 265 9.77 19.90 -5.13
N GLN A 266 10.93 19.59 -5.67
CA GLN A 266 11.70 18.40 -5.30
C GLN A 266 12.06 18.43 -3.82
N GLU A 267 12.50 19.57 -3.29
CA GLU A 267 12.78 19.74 -1.86
C GLU A 267 11.50 19.66 -1.01
N SER A 268 10.40 20.29 -1.43
CA SER A 268 9.12 20.14 -0.73
C SER A 268 8.55 18.73 -0.84
N LEU A 269 8.78 18.01 -1.94
CA LEU A 269 8.37 16.61 -2.12
C LEU A 269 9.23 15.66 -1.32
N GLN A 270 10.54 15.91 -1.16
CA GLN A 270 11.39 15.20 -0.22
C GLN A 270 10.93 15.43 1.23
N LYS A 271 10.62 16.67 1.62
CA LYS A 271 10.06 16.97 2.95
C LYS A 271 8.69 16.31 3.16
N ARG A 272 7.79 16.41 2.19
CA ARG A 272 6.49 15.73 2.19
C ARG A 272 6.62 14.21 2.11
N PHE A 273 7.72 13.70 1.56
CA PHE A 273 8.01 12.28 1.55
C PHE A 273 8.55 11.81 2.89
N ILE A 274 9.40 12.57 3.58
CA ILE A 274 9.78 12.31 4.97
C ILE A 274 8.55 12.40 5.88
N GLU A 275 7.63 13.34 5.61
CA GLU A 275 6.31 13.34 6.22
C GLU A 275 5.46 12.16 5.78
N ALA A 276 5.56 11.70 4.53
CA ALA A 276 4.89 10.50 4.04
C ALA A 276 5.51 9.21 4.60
N GLU A 277 6.79 9.19 4.99
CA GLU A 277 7.44 8.11 5.74
C GLU A 277 6.85 8.07 7.15
N LYS A 278 6.74 9.24 7.80
CA LYS A 278 6.01 9.37 9.06
C LYS A 278 4.54 8.96 8.89
N ILE A 279 3.85 9.41 7.84
CA ILE A 279 2.45 9.09 7.53
C ILE A 279 2.28 7.66 7.03
N TRP A 280 3.28 6.99 6.44
CA TRP A 280 3.21 5.59 6.03
C TRP A 280 3.38 4.68 7.24
N ILE A 281 4.31 5.04 8.14
CA ILE A 281 4.45 4.47 9.48
C ILE A 281 3.16 4.70 10.31
N ILE A 282 2.49 5.86 10.16
CA ILE A 282 1.24 6.22 10.87
C ILE A 282 -0.03 5.67 10.18
N SER A 283 -0.11 5.59 8.85
CA SER A 283 -1.33 5.22 8.08
C SER A 283 -1.66 3.75 8.15
N LYS A 284 -0.72 2.94 8.64
CA LYS A 284 -0.98 1.63 9.24
C LYS A 284 -2.09 1.66 10.31
N LYS A 285 -2.39 2.82 10.91
CA LYS A 285 -3.39 3.00 11.97
C LYS A 285 -4.77 3.49 11.51
N SER A 286 -4.95 4.02 10.30
CA SER A 286 -6.26 4.60 9.90
C SER A 286 -6.94 3.98 8.68
N TYR A 287 -6.20 3.29 7.80
CA TYR A 287 -6.78 2.73 6.55
C TYR A 287 -7.26 1.28 6.67
N PHE A 288 -7.21 0.69 7.87
CA PHE A 288 -7.69 -0.67 8.16
C PHE A 288 -8.92 -0.72 9.09
N ASN A 289 -9.73 0.34 9.08
CA ASN A 289 -11.15 0.24 9.42
C ASN A 289 -11.97 0.40 8.15
#